data_AF-A0A5A7VRT2-F1
#
_entry.id   AF-A0A5A7VRT2-F1
#
_cell.length_a   1.000
_cell.length_b   1.000
_cell.length_c   1.000
_cell.angle_alpha   90.00
_cell.angle_beta   90.00
_cell.angle_gamma   90.00
#
_symmetry.space_group_name_H-M   'P 1'
#
loop_
_entity.id
_entity.type
_entity.pdbx_description
1 polymer ?
#
loop_
_entity_poly.entity_id
_entity_poly.type
_entity_poly.pdbx_seq_one_letter_code
_entity_poly.pdbx_strand_id
1 'polypeptide(L)'
;MREQISEGFMVFLSDGDEGIGSVREVRHGLPELLVYIENAGDFVVPRSAIKAVHSGKVVLDFDQLDLRLRNAIRHARDSEDPNFISPASSSEDE
;
A
#
# COMPACT_ATOMS: atom_id res chain seq x y z
N MET A 1 -4.34 13.01 -14.10
CA MET A 1 -5.17 11.80 -14.21
C MET A 1 -4.64 10.81 -13.19
N ARG A 2 -5.47 10.26 -12.30
CA ARG A 2 -5.05 9.10 -11.47
C ARG A 2 -5.24 7.86 -12.34
N GLU A 3 -4.21 7.03 -12.48
CA GLU A 3 -4.31 5.77 -13.20
C GLU A 3 -5.41 4.88 -12.58
N GLN A 4 -6.01 3.99 -13.38
CA GLN A 4 -7.00 3.05 -12.87
C GLN A 4 -6.31 2.06 -11.92
N ILE A 5 -6.86 1.94 -10.71
CA ILE A 5 -6.41 0.95 -9.72
C ILE A 5 -7.08 -0.38 -10.05
N SER A 6 -6.29 -1.45 -10.01
CA SER A 6 -6.76 -2.82 -10.20
C SER A 6 -6.38 -3.69 -9.01
N GLU A 7 -7.06 -4.82 -8.88
CA GLU A 7 -6.69 -5.87 -7.94
C GLU A 7 -5.27 -6.38 -8.23
N GLY A 8 -4.55 -6.75 -7.16
CA GLY A 8 -3.16 -7.18 -7.23
C GLY A 8 -2.14 -6.05 -7.27
N PHE A 9 -2.54 -4.77 -7.38
CA PHE A 9 -1.60 -3.65 -7.28
C PHE A 9 -0.94 -3.64 -5.90
N MET A 10 0.38 -3.43 -5.87
CA MET A 10 1.13 -3.33 -4.63
C MET A 10 0.89 -1.99 -3.94
N VAL A 11 0.83 -2.00 -2.61
CA VAL A 11 0.51 -0.83 -1.79
C VAL A 11 1.74 -0.36 -1.01
N PHE A 12 1.99 0.95 -1.00
CA PHE A 12 3.15 1.60 -0.41
C PHE A 12 2.73 2.81 0.44
N LEU A 13 3.55 3.21 1.43
CA LEU A 13 3.37 4.47 2.17
C LEU A 13 4.06 5.67 1.51
N SER A 14 5.17 5.41 0.83
CA SER A 14 5.95 6.39 0.10
C SER A 14 6.55 5.73 -1.13
N ASP A 15 6.74 6.52 -2.17
CA ASP A 15 7.45 6.06 -3.35
C ASP A 15 8.91 5.75 -2.98
N GLY A 16 9.37 4.56 -3.34
CA GLY A 16 10.69 4.02 -2.93
C GLY A 16 10.73 3.31 -1.57
N ASP A 17 9.60 3.15 -0.88
CA ASP A 17 9.51 2.33 0.35
C ASP A 17 9.22 0.86 0.03
N GLU A 18 9.30 -0.01 1.04
CA GLU A 18 8.87 -1.41 0.94
C GLU A 18 7.35 -1.51 0.77
N GLY A 19 6.91 -2.49 -0.02
CA GLY A 19 5.50 -2.77 -0.21
C GLY A 19 4.90 -3.31 1.09
N ILE A 20 3.82 -2.69 1.57
CA ILE A 20 3.15 -3.09 2.82
C ILE A 20 2.00 -4.08 2.60
N GLY A 21 1.71 -4.41 1.33
CA GLY A 21 0.66 -5.33 0.94
C GLY A 21 0.10 -5.07 -0.46
N SER A 22 -1.16 -5.44 -0.69
CA SER A 22 -1.76 -5.39 -2.03
C SER A 22 -3.27 -5.09 -2.04
N VAL A 23 -3.76 -4.54 -3.15
CA VAL A 23 -5.19 -4.32 -3.39
C VAL A 23 -5.89 -5.66 -3.59
N ARG A 24 -6.81 -6.01 -2.70
CA ARG A 24 -7.63 -7.22 -2.83
C ARG A 24 -8.86 -7.02 -3.69
N GLU A 25 -9.52 -5.87 -3.57
CA GLU A 25 -10.78 -5.60 -4.25
C GLU A 25 -10.92 -4.10 -4.51
N VAL A 26 -11.33 -3.76 -5.73
CA VAL A 26 -11.75 -2.41 -6.09
C VAL A 26 -13.27 -2.35 -6.03
N ARG A 27 -13.82 -1.81 -4.93
CA ARG A 27 -15.27 -1.73 -4.74
C ARG A 27 -15.90 -0.73 -5.71
N HIS A 28 -16.48 -1.22 -6.79
CA HIS A 28 -17.16 -0.38 -7.78
C HIS A 28 -18.32 0.39 -7.15
N GLY A 29 -18.37 1.71 -7.37
CA GLY A 29 -19.41 2.58 -6.83
C GLY A 29 -19.19 3.04 -5.38
N LEU A 30 -18.16 2.54 -4.70
CA LEU A 30 -17.78 3.00 -3.36
C LEU A 30 -16.46 3.78 -3.39
N PRO A 31 -16.29 4.82 -2.55
CA PRO A 31 -15.09 5.63 -2.51
C PRO A 31 -13.96 4.96 -1.71
N GLU A 32 -13.84 3.64 -1.76
CA GLU A 32 -12.92 2.84 -0.94
C GLU A 32 -12.40 1.60 -1.67
N LEU A 33 -11.33 1.02 -1.14
CA LEU A 33 -10.66 -0.19 -1.62
C LEU A 33 -10.53 -1.19 -0.47
N LEU A 34 -10.51 -2.48 -0.78
CA LEU A 34 -10.05 -3.49 0.18
C LEU A 34 -8.56 -3.74 -0.08
N VAL A 35 -7.75 -3.56 0.95
CA VAL A 35 -6.30 -3.74 0.91
C VAL A 35 -5.89 -4.78 1.93
N TYR A 36 -5.12 -5.78 1.50
CA TYR A 36 -4.42 -6.68 2.40
C TYR A 36 -3.14 -6.00 2.87
N ILE A 37 -2.90 -6.00 4.17
CA ILE A 37 -1.66 -5.57 4.81
C ILE A 37 -0.96 -6.80 5.36
N GLU A 38 0.32 -6.97 5.03
CA GLU A 38 1.11 -8.11 5.47
C GLU A 38 1.14 -8.20 6.99
N ASN A 39 0.96 -9.42 7.52
CA ASN A 39 0.90 -9.70 8.96
C ASN A 39 -0.22 -8.98 9.74
N ALA A 40 -1.14 -8.28 9.06
CA ALA A 40 -2.24 -7.56 9.71
C ALA A 40 -3.64 -7.85 9.12
N GLY A 41 -3.72 -8.37 7.89
CA GLY A 41 -4.97 -8.77 7.25
C GLY A 41 -5.61 -7.65 6.43
N ASP A 42 -6.94 -7.72 6.23
CA ASP A 42 -7.64 -6.85 5.30
C ASP A 42 -8.17 -5.57 5.95
N PHE A 43 -7.98 -4.45 5.26
CA PHE A 43 -8.41 -3.11 5.68
C PHE A 43 -9.15 -2.40 4.55
N VAL A 44 -10.17 -1.64 4.95
CA VAL A 44 -10.87 -0.73 4.03
C VAL A 44 -10.10 0.58 3.99
N VAL A 45 -9.66 0.98 2.80
CA VAL A 45 -8.88 2.19 2.58
C VAL A 45 -9.68 3.17 1.72
N PRO A 46 -9.97 4.39 2.20
CA PRO A 46 -10.69 5.36 1.41
C PRO A 46 -9.83 5.88 0.25
N ARG A 47 -10.44 6.16 -0.90
CA ARG A 47 -9.76 6.73 -2.08
C ARG A 47 -9.18 8.12 -1.84
N SER A 48 -9.65 8.82 -0.81
CA SER A 48 -9.05 10.09 -0.35
C SER A 48 -7.64 9.89 0.20
N ALA A 49 -7.39 8.76 0.86
CA ALA A 49 -6.08 8.39 1.40
C ALA A 49 -5.10 7.87 0.33
N ILE A 50 -5.45 7.96 -0.96
CA ILE A 50 -4.55 7.58 -2.05
C ILE A 50 -3.84 8.83 -2.55
N LYS A 51 -2.54 8.87 -2.33
CA LYS A 51 -1.64 9.95 -2.73
C LYS A 51 -1.31 9.87 -4.22
N ALA A 52 -0.94 8.68 -4.70
CA ALA A 52 -0.56 8.45 -6.09
C ALA A 52 -0.88 7.02 -6.53
N VAL A 53 -1.04 6.82 -7.84
CA VAL A 53 -1.18 5.52 -8.49
C VAL A 53 -0.36 5.57 -9.76
N HIS A 54 0.62 4.67 -9.88
CA HIS A 54 1.45 4.55 -11.08
C HIS A 54 2.16 3.20 -11.13
N SER A 55 2.39 2.68 -12.34
CA SER A 55 3.21 1.48 -12.56
C SER A 55 2.78 0.25 -11.73
N GLY A 56 1.47 0.04 -11.56
CA GLY A 56 0.95 -1.07 -10.74
C GLY A 56 1.11 -0.87 -9.22
N LYS A 57 1.47 0.34 -8.79
CA LYS A 57 1.66 0.73 -7.38
C LYS A 57 0.55 1.69 -6.94
N VAL A 58 0.11 1.53 -5.69
CA VAL A 58 -0.79 2.47 -5.00
C VAL A 58 -0.04 3.03 -3.80
N VAL A 59 0.18 4.35 -3.80
CA VAL A 59 0.84 5.06 -2.70
C VAL A 59 -0.23 5.68 -1.81
N LEU A 60 -0.24 5.29 -0.54
CA LEU A 60 -1.15 5.80 0.48
C LEU A 60 -0.58 7.04 1.17
N ASP A 61 -1.48 7.93 1.57
CA ASP A 61 -1.19 9.03 2.48
C ASP A 61 -1.40 8.56 3.91
N PHE A 62 -0.31 8.28 4.63
CA PHE A 62 -0.33 7.78 6.01
C PHE A 62 -1.14 8.68 6.95
N ASP A 63 -1.16 9.99 6.70
CA ASP A 63 -1.88 10.96 7.52
C ASP A 63 -3.39 10.96 7.29
N GLN A 64 -3.87 10.30 6.24
CA GLN A 64 -5.29 10.10 5.97
C GLN A 64 -5.79 8.71 6.35
N LEU A 65 -4.92 7.82 6.83
CA LEU A 65 -5.31 6.49 7.31
C LEU A 65 -5.89 6.57 8.72
N ASP A 66 -6.78 5.64 9.05
CA ASP A 66 -7.28 5.52 10.41
C ASP A 66 -6.21 4.98 11.39
N LEU A 67 -6.45 5.11 12.68
CA LEU A 67 -5.50 4.71 13.71
C LEU A 67 -5.21 3.19 13.70
N ARG A 68 -6.20 2.36 13.34
CA ARG A 68 -6.04 0.90 13.30
C ARG A 68 -5.06 0.51 12.21
N LEU A 69 -5.25 1.05 11.01
CA LEU A 69 -4.40 0.79 9.87
C LEU A 69 -2.99 1.34 10.08
N ARG A 70 -2.85 2.55 10.66
CA ARG A 70 -1.53 3.08 11.04
C ARG A 70 -0.78 2.16 12.01
N ASN A 71 -1.48 1.62 13.02
CA ASN A 71 -0.88 0.71 13.99
C ASN A 71 -0.51 -0.63 13.36
N ALA A 72 -1.37 -1.18 12.50
CA ALA A 72 -1.10 -2.40 11.75
C ALA A 72 0.17 -2.26 10.89
N ILE A 73 0.29 -1.15 10.17
CA ILE A 73 1.44 -0.84 9.32
C ILE A 73 2.71 -0.68 10.15
N ARG A 74 2.66 0.06 11.27
CA ARG A 74 3.82 0.18 12.17
C ARG A 74 4.25 -1.18 12.72
N HIS A 75 3.29 -2.03 13.07
CA HIS A 75 3.59 -3.36 13.60
C HIS A 75 4.21 -4.28 12.55
N ALA A 76 3.69 -4.24 11.32
CA ALA A 76 4.26 -4.99 10.20
C ALA A 76 5.73 -4.61 9.95
N ARG A 77 6.08 -3.32 10.08
CA ARG A 77 7.45 -2.82 9.93
C ARG A 77 8.34 -3.05 11.16
N ASP A 78 7.80 -3.05 12.37
CA ASP A 78 8.54 -3.41 13.59
C ASP A 78 9.00 -4.88 13.59
N SER A 79 8.33 -5.73 12.82
CA SER A 79 8.76 -7.11 12.58
C SER A 79 9.88 -7.23 11.55
N GLU A 80 10.21 -6.16 10.83
CA GLU A 80 11.38 -6.11 9.96
C GLU A 80 12.61 -5.78 10.80
N ASP A 81 13.60 -6.68 10.76
CA ASP A 81 14.88 -6.49 11.44
C ASP A 81 15.46 -5.10 11.06
N PRO A 82 15.98 -4.27 11.99
CA PRO A 82 16.58 -2.97 11.67
C PRO A 82 17.80 -3.05 10.73
N ASN A 83 18.26 -4.27 10.43
CA ASN A 83 19.31 -4.57 9.45
C ASN A 83 18.77 -5.11 8.11
N PHE A 84 17.46 -5.14 7.90
CA PHE A 84 16.88 -5.58 6.64
C PHE A 84 17.13 -4.52 5.56
N ILE A 85 18.13 -4.77 4.72
CA ILE A 85 18.36 -4.01 3.50
C ILE A 85 17.51 -4.69 2.42
N SER A 86 16.38 -4.09 2.09
CA SER A 86 15.59 -4.50 0.92
C SER A 86 16.51 -4.39 -0.31
N PRO A 87 16.73 -5.47 -1.10
CA PRO A 87 17.48 -5.35 -2.33
C PRO A 87 16.71 -4.38 -3.21
N ALA A 88 17.36 -3.26 -3.58
CA ALA A 88 16.78 -2.27 -4.48
C ALA A 88 16.14 -3.03 -5.64
N SER A 89 14.81 -2.94 -5.76
CA SER A 89 14.09 -3.51 -6.88
C SER A 89 14.67 -2.85 -8.13
N SER A 90 15.59 -3.55 -8.79
CA SER A 90 16.05 -3.21 -10.12
C SER A 90 14.81 -3.16 -10.99
N SER A 91 14.38 -1.97 -11.37
CA SER A 91 13.62 -1.80 -12.60
C SER A 91 14.56 -2.18 -13.74
N GLU A 92 14.62 -3.48 -14.03
CA GLU A 92 15.15 -4.02 -15.27
C GLU A 92 14.12 -3.73 -16.37
N ASP A 93 14.18 -2.51 -16.90
CA ASP A 93 13.65 -2.19 -18.23
C ASP A 93 14.79 -2.40 -19.23
N GLU A 94 14.78 -3.55 -19.94
CA GLU A 94 15.44 -3.73 -21.25
C GLU A 94 14.43 -3.58 -22.39
#